data_AF-A0A9Q3M674-F1
#
_entry.id   AF-A0A9Q3M674-F1
#
_cell.length_a   1.000
_cell.length_b   1.000
_cell.length_c   1.000
_cell.angle_alpha   90.00
_cell.angle_beta   90.00
_cell.angle_gamma   90.00
#
_symmetry.space_group_name_H-M   'P 1'
#
loop_
_entity.id
_entity.type
_entity.pdbx_description
1 polymer ?
#
loop_
_entity_poly.entity_id
_entity_poly.type
_entity_poly.pdbx_seq_one_letter_code
_entity_poly.pdbx_strand_id
1 'polypeptide(L)' 'MANNHPLSDEEVYDLLHQALLLLSKKTVRTQGAHSVLSAAVANLEVLQKALIIMSEGRQPLRTDHEP' A
#
# COMPACT_ATOMS: atom_id res chain seq x y z
N MET A 1 -7.46 -4.91 -22.67
CA MET A 1 -7.82 -3.50 -22.38
C MET A 1 -7.83 -3.37 -20.87
N ALA A 2 -7.11 -2.40 -20.30
CA ALA A 2 -7.22 -2.16 -18.87
C ALA A 2 -8.67 -1.75 -18.59
N ASN A 3 -9.38 -2.51 -17.75
CA ASN A 3 -10.71 -2.12 -17.32
C ASN A 3 -10.57 -0.77 -16.61
N ASN A 4 -11.16 0.30 -17.17
CA ASN A 4 -11.15 1.66 -16.61
C ASN A 4 -12.05 1.78 -15.35
N HIS A 5 -12.14 0.72 -14.55
CA HIS A 5 -12.78 0.78 -13.26
C HIS A 5 -11.82 1.47 -12.28
N PRO A 6 -12.26 2.53 -11.59
CA PRO A 6 -11.49 3.09 -10.48
C PRO A 6 -11.34 2.01 -9.40
N LEU A 7 -10.11 1.76 -8.96
CA LEU A 7 -9.84 0.78 -7.91
C LEU A 7 -10.45 1.23 -6.58
N SER A 8 -11.04 0.29 -5.86
CA SER A 8 -11.44 0.48 -4.46
C SER A 8 -10.21 0.56 -3.54
N ASP A 9 -10.40 1.11 -2.34
CA ASP A 9 -9.32 1.22 -1.34
C ASP A 9 -8.72 -0.17 -1.00
N GLU A 10 -9.55 -1.22 -0.94
CA GLU A 10 -9.12 -2.60 -0.72
C GLU A 10 -8.28 -3.14 -1.88
N GLU A 11 -8.72 -2.93 -3.13
CA GLU A 11 -7.95 -3.36 -4.31
C GLU A 11 -6.59 -2.64 -4.41
N VAL A 12 -6.55 -1.35 -4.06
CA VAL A 12 -5.29 -0.59 -4.00
C VAL A 12 -4.39 -1.16 -2.90
N TYR A 13 -4.93 -1.45 -1.72
CA TYR A 13 -4.18 -2.05 -0.62
C TYR A 13 -3.57 -3.39 -1.03
N ASP A 14 -4.37 -4.29 -1.61
CA ASP A 14 -3.93 -5.61 -2.05
C ASP A 14 -2.85 -5.53 -3.12
N LEU A 15 -2.99 -4.63 -4.10
CA LEU A 15 -1.98 -4.42 -5.13
C LEU A 15 -0.65 -3.92 -4.55
N LEU A 16 -0.70 -2.95 -3.64
CA LEU A 16 0.49 -2.45 -2.96
C LEU A 16 1.14 -3.55 -2.10
N HIS A 17 0.33 -4.36 -1.41
CA HIS A 17 0.78 -5.46 -0.58
C HIS A 17 1.47 -6.55 -1.41
N GLN A 18 0.86 -6.95 -2.52
CA GLN A 18 1.44 -7.92 -3.44
C GLN A 18 2.75 -7.41 -4.06
N ALA A 19 2.79 -6.14 -4.49
CA ALA A 19 4.00 -5.54 -5.03
C ALA A 19 5.15 -5.55 -4.01
N LEU A 20 4.87 -5.19 -2.75
CA LEU A 20 5.84 -5.23 -1.66
C LEU A 20 6.36 -6.65 -1.41
N LEU A 21 5.47 -7.65 -1.38
CA LEU A 21 5.84 -9.05 -1.20
C LEU A 21 6.74 -9.58 -2.34
N LEU A 22 6.43 -9.19 -3.58
CA LEU A 22 7.22 -9.58 -4.75
C LEU A 22 8.61 -8.92 -4.75
N LEU A 23 8.68 -7.64 -4.40
CA LEU A 23 9.94 -6.89 -4.41
C LEU A 23 10.84 -7.23 -3.20
N SER A 24 10.28 -7.45 -2.02
CA SER A 24 11.04 -7.85 -0.82
C SER A 24 11.74 -9.19 -0.98
N LYS A 25 11.21 -10.09 -1.81
CA LYS A 25 11.82 -11.40 -2.14
C LYS A 25 12.80 -11.33 -3.31
N LYS A 26 12.97 -10.16 -3.95
CA LYS A 26 13.79 -10.03 -5.14
C LYS A 26 15.25 -9.82 -4.76
N THR A 27 16.13 -10.65 -5.32
CA THR A 27 17.59 -10.45 -5.22
C THR A 27 18.11 -9.77 -6.48
N VAL A 28 19.03 -8.82 -6.32
CA VAL A 28 19.65 -8.07 -7.42
C VAL A 28 21.17 -8.12 -7.31
N ARG A 29 21.87 -8.09 -8.45
CA ARG A 29 23.33 -8.37 -8.52
C ARG A 29 24.20 -7.13 -8.37
N THR A 30 23.68 -5.94 -8.61
CA THR A 30 24.46 -4.70 -8.60
C THR A 30 24.04 -3.81 -7.44
N GLN A 31 24.99 -3.05 -6.89
CA GLN A 31 24.73 -2.10 -5.82
C GLN A 31 23.69 -1.05 -6.23
N GLY A 32 23.77 -0.55 -7.47
CA GLY A 32 22.77 0.39 -7.99
C GLY A 32 21.36 -0.20 -8.02
N ALA A 33 21.21 -1.45 -8.45
CA ALA A 33 19.91 -2.12 -8.43
C ALA A 33 19.42 -2.37 -7.00
N HIS A 34 20.32 -2.65 -6.05
CA HIS A 34 19.97 -2.80 -4.65
C HIS A 34 19.43 -1.50 -4.06
N SER A 35 20.07 -0.36 -4.33
CA SER A 35 19.60 0.95 -3.89
C SER A 35 18.22 1.28 -4.45
N VAL A 36 17.99 1.04 -5.74
CA VAL A 36 16.68 1.26 -6.38
C VAL A 36 15.62 0.34 -5.79
N LEU A 37 15.92 -0.95 -5.60
CA LEU A 37 14.98 -1.91 -5.00
C LEU A 37 14.61 -1.52 -3.57
N SER A 38 15.60 -1.14 -2.75
CA SER A 38 15.38 -0.70 -1.37
C SER A 38 14.52 0.55 -1.31
N ALA A 39 14.74 1.52 -2.20
CA ALA A 39 13.93 2.74 -2.27
C ALA A 39 12.49 2.42 -2.71
N ALA A 40 12.30 1.52 -3.68
CA ALA A 40 10.98 1.10 -4.13
C ALA A 40 10.19 0.41 -3.00
N VAL A 41 10.84 -0.49 -2.25
CA VAL A 41 10.23 -1.16 -1.08
C VAL A 41 9.82 -0.13 -0.02
N ALA A 42 10.71 0.79 0.35
CA ALA A 42 10.42 1.83 1.35
C ALA A 42 9.23 2.73 0.93
N ASN A 43 9.17 3.12 -0.35
CA ASN A 43 8.06 3.91 -0.86
C ASN A 43 6.73 3.16 -0.82
N LEU A 44 6.73 1.86 -1.16
CA LEU A 44 5.51 1.03 -1.08
C LEU A 44 5.01 0.90 0.35
N GLU A 45 5.89 0.75 1.33
CA GLU A 45 5.51 0.73 2.75
C GLU A 45 4.89 2.06 3.21
N VAL A 46 5.44 3.19 2.77
CA VAL A 46 4.88 4.53 3.07
C VAL A 46 3.48 4.66 2.47
N LEU A 47 3.29 4.23 1.22
CA LEU A 47 1.99 4.29 0.54
C LEU A 47 0.94 3.40 1.22
N GLN A 48 1.29 2.18 1.64
CA GLN A 48 0.37 1.31 2.38
C GLN A 48 -0.06 1.94 3.71
N LYS A 49 0.88 2.54 4.45
CA LYS A 49 0.57 3.22 5.72
C LYS A 49 -0.34 4.43 5.49
N ALA A 50 -0.04 5.24 4.46
CA ALA A 50 -0.87 6.38 4.11
C ALA A 50 -2.31 5.96 3.77
N LEU A 51 -2.46 4.88 2.99
CA LEU A 51 -3.77 4.34 2.64
C LEU A 51 -4.55 3.90 3.89
N ILE A 52 -3.92 3.16 4.81
CA ILE A 52 -4.54 2.75 6.08
C ILE A 52 -5.02 3.99 6.87
N ILE A 53 -4.17 4.99 7.05
CA ILE A 53 -4.52 6.22 7.80
C ILE A 53 -5.72 6.93 7.14
N MET A 54 -5.74 7.02 5.81
CA MET A 54 -6.82 7.64 5.05
C MET A 54 -8.13 6.83 5.13
N SER A 55 -8.05 5.51 5.29
CA SER A 55 -9.20 4.62 5.45
C SER A 55 -9.74 4.59 6.90
N GLU A 56 -8.87 4.63 7.91
CA GLU A 56 -9.24 4.68 9.33
C GLU A 56 -10.00 5.96 9.69
N GLY A 57 -9.63 7.09 9.07
CA GLY A 57 -10.35 8.36 9.23
C GLY A 57 -11.79 8.38 8.71
N ARG A 58 -12.27 7.31 8.05
CA ARG A 58 -13.65 7.18 7.56
C ARG A 58 -14.60 6.44 8.51
N GLN A 59 -14.14 5.85 9.61
CA GLN A 59 -15.06 5.39 10.65
C GLN A 59 -15.53 6.61 11.44
N PRO A 60 -16.77 7.10 11.28
CA PRO A 60 -17.29 8.06 12.23
C PRO A 60 -17.26 7.34 13.56
N LEU A 61 -16.70 7.99 14.58
CA LEU A 61 -16.95 7.64 15.97
C LEU A 61 -18.45 7.35 16.04
N ARG A 62 -18.82 6.07 16.22
CA ARG A 62 -20.18 5.73 16.58
C ARG A 62 -20.40 6.53 17.84
N THR A 63 -21.17 7.61 17.72
CA THR A 63 -21.70 8.34 18.85
C THR A 63 -22.34 7.29 19.73
N ASP A 64 -21.70 7.00 20.87
CA ASP A 64 -22.31 6.21 21.90
C ASP A 64 -23.66 6.85 22.17
N HIS A 65 -24.69 6.09 21.83
CA HIS A 65 -26.07 6.41 22.07
C HIS A 65 -26.24 6.64 23.57
N GLU A 66 -26.78 7.80 23.94
CA GLU A 66 -27.39 8.06 25.25
C GLU A 66 -28.32 6.90 25.67
N PRO A 67 -28.35 6.63 26.97
CA PRO A 67 -29.58 6.90 27.74
C PRO A 67 -29.42 7.95 28.83
#